data_AF-A0A1G2VMV4-F1
#
_entry.id   AF-A0A1G2VMV4-F1
#
_cell.length_a   1.000
_cell.length_b   1.000
_cell.length_c   1.000
_cell.angle_alpha   90.00
_cell.angle_beta   90.00
_cell.angle_gamma   90.00
#
_symmetry.space_group_name_H-M   'P 1'
#
loop_
_entity.id
_entity.type
_entity.pdbx_description
1 polymer ?
#
loop_
_entity_poly.entity_id
_entity_poly.type
_entity_poly.pdbx_seq_one_letter_code
_entity_poly.pdbx_strand_id
1 'polypeptide(L)'
;MKKTFSFFLFCFLFAIFIILFSDSVSADFLNQSVIFSVDSKYEYSNRKQVLGTLRKISDKAYWYVSDDYWIGISESERNLFLQKLDGLTKEFDSRIYPIETQFWGSEPNPGVDDDPRIVIFITRLIDLAGGYFDSSHLYRKSQVPESNEREMVFINSISIFNDRAAIFLAHEFQHLIGLQQKDILRDITEDVWLNEARAEYSPRLLNYDENYDTSNIRRRVFAFQSNPSEPLGEWKNETSDYGAITLFSYYLVDHYGEKILVDSLKNGKIGIDSLNEAFLSNGFTETFSDVFSNWTMANILNDEGIDSKFAYKSKHLKNFRISPSQSLAVYGTESTVSIFKTVKDWQPVWYEFNTPVNSSSLNLKIDFSADSGTKFRVPYIAFRINGQKEIGFFSINGQTGTHFFKNFGSDIYKIILIPANHSRTNNFTENDPISSFSLKGQLTSEFQEIIPAPPQTIKSISIQSLLDQISALQNQINQLQKSTVSGLVRDLSIGSQGEDVRALQNFLIKNGVYPEARITGYFGNLTKNAVIRFQQKYAISPRIGYVGAKTRAKIKEL
;
A
#
# COMPACT_ATOMS: atom_id res chain seq x y z
N MET A 1 89.65 -20.33 15.05
CA MET A 1 89.68 -20.75 16.47
C MET A 1 88.30 -20.47 17.05
N LYS A 2 87.41 -21.47 17.12
CA LYS A 2 87.02 -22.26 18.32
C LYS A 2 86.42 -21.43 19.48
N LYS A 3 85.10 -21.65 19.69
CA LYS A 3 84.32 -21.74 20.96
C LYS A 3 84.08 -20.40 21.71
N THR A 4 82.91 -20.06 22.29
CA THR A 4 81.82 -20.86 22.90
C THR A 4 80.55 -20.01 23.21
N PHE A 5 79.39 -20.68 23.19
CA PHE A 5 78.08 -20.48 23.84
C PHE A 5 77.89 -19.40 24.95
N SER A 6 76.78 -18.63 24.93
CA SER A 6 75.56 -18.91 25.76
C SER A 6 74.54 -17.74 25.76
N PHE A 7 73.29 -18.14 25.52
CA PHE A 7 71.98 -17.60 25.94
C PHE A 7 71.93 -16.40 26.92
N PHE A 8 71.23 -15.33 26.55
CA PHE A 8 70.31 -14.62 27.46
C PHE A 8 69.11 -14.05 26.70
N LEU A 9 67.94 -14.47 27.17
CA LEU A 9 66.59 -14.14 26.73
C LEU A 9 66.25 -12.72 27.21
N PHE A 10 65.74 -11.85 26.34
CA PHE A 10 64.94 -10.70 26.76
C PHE A 10 63.73 -10.56 25.84
N CYS A 11 62.61 -11.08 26.32
CA CYS A 11 61.29 -10.86 25.75
C CYS A 11 60.88 -9.40 25.99
N PHE A 12 60.55 -8.67 24.92
CA PHE A 12 59.61 -7.56 25.01
C PHE A 12 58.43 -7.86 24.08
N LEU A 13 57.32 -8.27 24.70
CA LEU A 13 56.01 -8.29 24.07
C LEU A 13 55.61 -6.87 23.71
N PHE A 14 55.40 -6.59 22.43
CA PHE A 14 54.53 -5.51 21.99
C PHE A 14 53.15 -6.12 21.74
N ALA A 15 52.37 -6.27 22.81
CA ALA A 15 50.96 -6.60 22.71
C ALA A 15 50.22 -5.33 22.25
N ILE A 16 49.98 -5.24 20.94
CA ILE A 16 49.03 -4.28 20.38
C ILE A 16 47.65 -4.74 20.85
N PHE A 17 47.11 -3.99 21.82
CA PHE A 17 45.74 -4.13 22.29
C PHE A 17 44.82 -3.56 21.21
N ILE A 18 44.46 -4.38 20.21
CA ILE A 18 43.29 -4.11 19.37
C ILE A 18 42.08 -4.38 20.26
N ILE A 19 41.55 -3.33 20.88
CA ILE A 19 40.18 -3.36 21.40
C ILE A 19 39.29 -3.39 20.17
N LEU A 20 38.89 -4.59 19.76
CA LEU A 20 37.66 -4.74 19.01
C LEU A 20 36.55 -4.22 19.93
N PHE A 21 36.00 -3.06 19.63
CA PHE A 21 34.70 -2.68 20.15
C PHE A 21 33.71 -3.67 19.57
N SER A 22 33.46 -4.77 20.28
CA SER A 22 32.24 -5.54 20.11
C SER A 22 31.13 -4.65 20.64
N ASP A 23 30.30 -4.10 19.76
CA ASP A 23 29.00 -3.56 20.17
C ASP A 23 28.34 -4.63 21.03
N SER A 24 28.19 -4.31 22.30
CA SER A 24 27.78 -5.27 23.31
C SER A 24 26.26 -5.37 23.22
N VAL A 25 25.75 -6.55 22.86
CA VAL A 25 24.32 -6.86 22.96
C VAL A 25 23.91 -6.64 24.42
N SER A 26 23.11 -5.61 24.68
CA SER A 26 22.68 -5.23 26.03
C SER A 26 21.19 -5.49 26.18
N ALA A 27 20.84 -6.72 26.55
CA ALA A 27 19.47 -7.08 26.91
C ALA A 27 18.94 -6.18 28.04
N ASP A 28 17.73 -5.66 27.89
CA ASP A 28 17.10 -4.85 28.95
C ASP A 28 16.73 -5.71 30.17
N PHE A 29 16.66 -5.08 31.35
CA PHE A 29 16.37 -5.74 32.63
C PHE A 29 15.17 -5.13 33.37
N LEU A 30 14.44 -5.95 34.14
CA LEU A 30 13.24 -5.53 34.85
C LEU A 30 13.49 -4.29 35.73
N ASN A 31 12.53 -3.36 35.70
CA ASN A 31 12.56 -2.05 36.36
C ASN A 31 13.62 -1.06 35.83
N GLN A 32 14.27 -1.35 34.70
CA GLN A 32 15.06 -0.35 33.97
C GLN A 32 14.14 0.78 33.49
N SER A 33 14.56 2.03 33.69
CA SER A 33 13.88 3.21 33.17
C SER A 33 14.62 3.74 31.94
N VAL A 34 13.86 4.08 30.90
CA VAL A 34 14.37 4.58 29.62
C VAL A 34 13.51 5.78 29.20
N ILE A 35 14.14 6.82 28.65
CA ILE A 35 13.43 7.93 28.00
C ILE A 35 13.21 7.53 26.54
N PHE A 36 11.94 7.36 26.16
CA PHE A 36 11.55 7.09 24.78
C PHE A 36 11.24 8.39 24.05
N SER A 37 11.80 8.58 22.86
CA SER A 37 11.29 9.56 21.89
C SER A 37 9.93 9.06 21.35
N VAL A 38 8.97 9.97 21.19
CA VAL A 38 7.58 9.67 20.78
C VAL A 38 7.07 10.71 19.79
N ASP A 39 6.10 10.35 18.96
CA ASP A 39 5.44 11.31 18.06
C ASP A 39 4.40 12.15 18.82
N SER A 40 4.68 13.46 18.88
CA SER A 40 3.80 14.46 19.48
C SER A 40 2.39 14.53 18.89
N LYS A 41 2.13 14.00 17.70
CA LYS A 41 0.78 13.95 17.12
C LYS A 41 -0.13 12.94 17.82
N TYR A 42 0.46 11.86 18.35
CA TYR A 42 -0.27 10.78 19.01
C TYR A 42 -0.17 10.86 20.53
N GLU A 43 0.89 11.45 21.06
CA GLU A 43 1.11 11.61 22.50
C GLU A 43 0.04 12.52 23.14
N TYR A 44 -0.56 12.07 24.24
CA TYR A 44 -1.70 12.73 24.90
C TYR A 44 -1.46 14.21 25.27
N SER A 45 -0.22 14.61 25.55
CA SER A 45 0.16 15.98 25.91
C SER A 45 1.12 16.63 24.91
N ASN A 46 1.17 16.11 23.67
CA ASN A 46 2.03 16.57 22.59
C ASN A 46 3.54 16.64 22.94
N ARG A 47 3.99 15.81 23.89
CA ARG A 47 5.41 15.68 24.24
C ARG A 47 6.15 14.92 23.15
N LYS A 48 7.46 15.10 23.11
CA LYS A 48 8.38 14.37 22.22
C LYS A 48 9.17 13.28 22.92
N GLN A 49 9.16 13.27 24.25
CA GLN A 49 9.86 12.30 25.06
C GLN A 49 9.03 11.92 26.27
N VAL A 50 9.02 10.63 26.61
CA VAL A 50 8.28 10.07 27.74
C VAL A 50 9.17 9.07 28.47
N LEU A 51 9.26 9.20 29.79
CA LEU A 51 9.96 8.24 30.64
C LEU A 51 9.09 6.97 30.79
N GLY A 52 9.68 5.82 30.50
CA GLY A 52 9.04 4.51 30.66
C GLY A 52 9.90 3.57 31.48
N THR A 53 9.25 2.72 32.27
CA THR A 53 9.93 1.68 33.06
C THR A 53 9.51 0.30 32.58
N LEU A 54 10.48 -0.60 32.43
CA LEU A 54 10.27 -1.99 32.01
C LEU A 54 9.51 -2.75 33.11
N ARG A 55 8.27 -3.13 32.82
CA ARG A 55 7.41 -3.83 33.78
C ARG A 55 7.41 -5.34 33.58
N LYS A 56 7.67 -5.81 32.36
CA LYS A 56 7.64 -7.24 32.04
C LYS A 56 8.56 -7.59 30.88
N ILE A 57 9.18 -8.76 30.96
CA ILE A 57 9.97 -9.37 29.90
C ILE A 57 9.27 -10.67 29.51
N SER A 58 9.10 -10.90 28.22
CA SER A 58 8.51 -12.12 27.66
C SER A 58 9.48 -12.77 26.67
N ASP A 59 9.08 -13.85 26.01
CA ASP A 59 9.94 -14.55 25.07
C ASP A 59 10.21 -13.67 23.83
N LYS A 60 9.22 -12.87 23.42
CA LYS A 60 9.26 -12.06 22.20
C LYS A 60 9.35 -10.56 22.44
N ALA A 61 9.11 -10.07 23.65
CA ALA A 61 9.01 -8.62 23.86
C ALA A 61 9.48 -8.11 25.24
N TYR A 62 9.89 -6.85 25.24
CA TYR A 62 10.03 -5.99 26.41
C TYR A 62 8.80 -5.09 26.54
N TRP A 63 8.18 -5.08 27.72
CA TRP A 63 6.94 -4.36 27.98
C TRP A 63 7.19 -3.17 28.91
N TYR A 64 7.37 -2.00 28.30
CA TYR A 64 7.54 -0.75 29.01
C TYR A 64 6.19 -0.09 29.27
N VAL A 65 6.07 0.57 30.42
CA VAL A 65 4.89 1.38 30.77
C VAL A 65 5.35 2.78 31.12
N SER A 66 4.68 3.80 30.58
CA SER A 66 5.02 5.19 30.85
C SER A 66 4.81 5.52 32.34
N ASP A 67 5.80 6.18 32.93
CA ASP A 67 5.82 6.42 34.37
C ASP A 67 4.77 7.45 34.81
N ASP A 68 4.46 8.41 33.94
CA ASP A 68 3.42 9.41 34.17
C ASP A 68 2.02 8.79 34.26
N TYR A 69 1.71 7.84 33.38
CA TYR A 69 0.49 7.05 33.46
C TYR A 69 0.49 6.18 34.72
N TRP A 70 1.59 5.46 34.96
CA TRP A 70 1.73 4.53 36.08
C TRP A 70 1.54 5.22 37.45
N ILE A 71 2.15 6.40 37.63
CA ILE A 71 2.02 7.21 38.85
C ILE A 71 0.59 7.74 39.00
N GLY A 72 -0.07 8.05 37.89
CA GLY A 72 -1.43 8.61 37.87
C GLY A 72 -2.56 7.64 38.23
N ILE A 73 -2.32 6.33 38.26
CA ILE A 73 -3.32 5.31 38.63
C ILE A 73 -3.13 4.78 40.05
N SER A 74 -4.22 4.37 40.68
CA SER A 74 -4.24 3.81 42.05
C SER A 74 -3.54 2.46 42.15
N GLU A 75 -3.18 2.03 43.36
CA GLU A 75 -2.58 0.71 43.58
C GLU A 75 -3.48 -0.44 43.11
N SER A 76 -4.80 -0.34 43.35
CA SER A 76 -5.78 -1.31 42.85
C SER A 76 -5.82 -1.36 41.31
N GLU A 77 -5.73 -0.21 40.65
CA GLU A 77 -5.70 -0.15 39.18
C GLU A 77 -4.38 -0.67 38.62
N ARG A 78 -3.25 -0.43 39.29
CA ARG A 78 -1.95 -1.02 38.92
C ARG A 78 -1.99 -2.55 38.97
N ASN A 79 -2.60 -3.12 40.01
CA ASN A 79 -2.75 -4.57 40.14
C ASN A 79 -3.61 -5.15 39.00
N LEU A 80 -4.73 -4.50 38.68
CA LEU A 80 -5.58 -4.89 37.56
C LEU A 80 -4.86 -4.72 36.22
N PHE A 81 -4.13 -3.62 36.04
CA PHE A 81 -3.34 -3.34 34.85
C PHE A 81 -2.30 -4.43 34.62
N LEU A 82 -1.53 -4.82 35.64
CA LEU A 82 -0.53 -5.88 35.53
C LEU A 82 -1.18 -7.23 35.19
N GLN A 83 -2.34 -7.54 35.77
CA GLN A 83 -3.10 -8.74 35.41
C GLN A 83 -3.53 -8.74 33.93
N LYS A 84 -4.01 -7.60 33.42
CA LYS A 84 -4.40 -7.45 32.01
C LYS A 84 -3.18 -7.48 31.08
N LEU A 85 -2.07 -6.85 31.49
CA LEU A 85 -0.79 -6.90 30.78
C LEU A 85 -0.26 -8.34 30.68
N ASP A 86 -0.41 -9.15 31.73
CA ASP A 86 -0.05 -10.56 31.70
C ASP A 86 -0.84 -11.35 30.64
N GLY A 87 -2.13 -11.05 30.51
CA GLY A 87 -2.99 -11.63 29.47
C GLY A 87 -2.53 -11.23 28.07
N LEU A 88 -2.32 -9.92 27.84
CA LEU A 88 -1.85 -9.40 26.56
C LEU A 88 -0.47 -9.95 26.18
N THR A 89 0.42 -10.11 27.16
CA THR A 89 1.76 -10.67 26.94
C THR A 89 1.68 -12.11 26.45
N LYS A 90 0.83 -12.93 27.10
CA LYS A 90 0.61 -14.32 26.67
C LYS A 90 -0.01 -14.37 25.27
N GLU A 91 -0.99 -13.52 25.00
CA GLU A 91 -1.62 -13.45 23.67
C GLU A 91 -0.59 -13.08 22.59
N PHE A 92 0.30 -12.13 22.89
CA PHE A 92 1.35 -11.73 21.96
C PHE A 92 2.32 -12.88 21.65
N ASP A 93 2.96 -13.45 22.67
CA ASP A 93 3.97 -14.48 22.49
C ASP A 93 3.41 -15.79 21.90
N SER A 94 2.19 -16.18 22.31
CA SER A 94 1.63 -17.50 21.95
C SER A 94 0.72 -17.49 20.72
N ARG A 95 0.18 -16.33 20.32
CA ARG A 95 -0.76 -16.21 19.19
C ARG A 95 -0.36 -15.14 18.20
N ILE A 96 -0.31 -13.86 18.60
CA ILE A 96 -0.07 -12.74 17.65
C ILE A 96 1.25 -12.95 16.92
N TYR A 97 2.36 -13.02 17.66
CA TYR A 97 3.69 -13.15 17.09
C TYR A 97 3.83 -14.36 16.15
N PRO A 98 3.54 -15.61 16.56
CA PRO A 98 3.74 -16.76 15.67
C PRO A 98 2.78 -16.76 14.47
N ILE A 99 1.52 -16.36 14.62
CA ILE A 99 0.56 -16.35 13.51
C ILE A 99 0.94 -15.28 12.48
N GLU A 100 1.23 -14.06 12.93
CA GLU A 100 1.60 -12.96 12.03
C GLU A 100 2.94 -13.20 11.36
N THR A 101 3.95 -13.66 12.09
CA THR A 101 5.25 -13.92 11.47
C THR A 101 5.22 -15.09 10.47
N GLN A 102 4.40 -16.11 10.75
CA GLN A 102 4.17 -17.20 9.80
C GLN A 102 3.46 -16.72 8.52
N PHE A 103 2.47 -15.84 8.67
CA PHE A 103 1.64 -15.39 7.56
C PHE A 103 2.31 -14.28 6.74
N TRP A 104 2.66 -13.17 7.40
CA TRP A 104 3.22 -11.97 6.78
C TRP A 104 4.72 -12.09 6.49
N GLY A 105 5.48 -12.88 7.26
CA GLY A 105 6.94 -12.91 7.24
C GLY A 105 7.52 -12.33 8.53
N SER A 106 8.84 -12.25 8.64
CA SER A 106 9.49 -11.75 9.86
C SER A 106 9.63 -10.23 9.89
N GLU A 107 9.64 -9.67 11.09
CA GLU A 107 10.22 -8.38 11.46
C GLU A 107 11.77 -8.41 11.35
N PRO A 108 12.48 -7.27 11.51
CA PRO A 108 13.92 -7.29 11.66
C PRO A 108 14.30 -8.09 12.92
N ASN A 109 15.06 -9.17 12.76
CA ASN A 109 15.43 -10.06 13.86
C ASN A 109 16.80 -10.75 13.61
N PRO A 110 17.86 -10.44 14.36
CA PRO A 110 17.88 -9.46 15.45
C PRO A 110 17.65 -8.03 14.94
N GLY A 111 17.25 -7.17 15.86
CA GLY A 111 16.91 -5.80 15.64
C GLY A 111 18.08 -4.86 15.34
N VAL A 112 17.80 -3.57 15.21
CA VAL A 112 18.81 -2.51 15.05
C VAL A 112 19.74 -2.41 16.27
N ASP A 113 19.30 -2.84 17.46
CA ASP A 113 20.08 -2.94 18.70
C ASP A 113 20.73 -4.32 18.91
N ASP A 114 20.67 -5.20 17.90
CA ASP A 114 21.13 -6.59 17.93
C ASP A 114 20.38 -7.47 18.98
N ASP A 115 19.22 -7.03 19.50
CA ASP A 115 18.33 -7.82 20.35
C ASP A 115 17.20 -8.45 19.52
N PRO A 116 16.84 -9.74 19.74
CA PRO A 116 15.72 -10.38 19.04
C PRO A 116 14.33 -10.06 19.61
N ARG A 117 14.23 -9.34 20.74
CA ARG A 117 12.94 -8.94 21.33
C ARG A 117 12.51 -7.58 20.85
N ILE A 118 11.23 -7.46 20.51
CA ILE A 118 10.63 -6.17 20.20
C ILE A 118 10.30 -5.39 21.47
N VAL A 119 10.17 -4.07 21.37
CA VAL A 119 9.72 -3.23 22.48
C VAL A 119 8.26 -2.82 22.28
N ILE A 120 7.42 -3.16 23.26
CA ILE A 120 6.03 -2.70 23.32
C ILE A 120 5.96 -1.63 24.40
N PHE A 121 5.76 -0.38 23.98
CA PHE A 121 5.66 0.75 24.91
C PHE A 121 4.20 1.14 25.12
N ILE A 122 3.72 0.91 26.35
CA ILE A 122 2.37 1.26 26.77
C ILE A 122 2.39 2.65 27.37
N THR A 123 1.71 3.59 26.71
CA THR A 123 1.71 5.01 27.09
C THR A 123 0.35 5.63 26.83
N ARG A 124 0.07 6.80 27.40
CA ARG A 124 -1.17 7.51 27.15
C ARG A 124 -1.12 8.20 25.79
N LEU A 125 -2.02 7.82 24.89
CA LEU A 125 -2.19 8.45 23.58
C LEU A 125 -3.48 9.28 23.55
N ILE A 126 -3.65 10.10 22.51
CA ILE A 126 -4.93 10.76 22.22
C ILE A 126 -6.07 9.74 22.09
N ASP A 127 -7.29 10.13 22.46
CA ASP A 127 -8.44 9.20 22.59
C ASP A 127 -8.78 8.42 21.31
N LEU A 128 -8.43 8.98 20.14
CA LEU A 128 -8.68 8.36 18.84
C LEU A 128 -7.61 7.35 18.41
N ALA A 129 -6.44 7.32 19.08
CA ALA A 129 -5.33 6.43 18.73
C ALA A 129 -5.32 5.19 19.65
N GLY A 130 -5.48 4.01 19.07
CA GLY A 130 -5.36 2.73 19.80
C GLY A 130 -3.91 2.30 20.03
N GLY A 131 -3.05 2.68 19.10
CA GLY A 131 -1.61 2.46 19.04
C GLY A 131 -1.04 3.26 17.87
N TYR A 132 0.28 3.19 17.67
CA TYR A 132 0.92 3.61 16.43
C TYR A 132 2.28 2.92 16.25
N PHE A 133 2.76 2.93 15.02
CA PHE A 133 4.09 2.51 14.61
C PHE A 133 4.84 3.68 13.96
N ASP A 134 6.11 3.86 14.34
CA ASP A 134 7.01 4.81 13.71
C ASP A 134 8.30 4.10 13.28
N SER A 135 8.48 3.97 11.97
CA SER A 135 9.66 3.33 11.38
C SER A 135 10.97 4.04 11.70
N SER A 136 10.92 5.32 12.10
CA SER A 136 12.10 6.12 12.44
C SER A 136 12.93 5.50 13.57
N HIS A 137 12.30 4.72 14.44
CA HIS A 137 12.94 4.07 15.58
C HIS A 137 13.79 2.86 15.22
N LEU A 138 13.69 2.34 14.00
CA LEU A 138 14.47 1.19 13.51
C LEU A 138 15.82 1.61 12.89
N TYR A 139 16.14 2.90 12.91
CA TYR A 139 17.40 3.44 12.39
C TYR A 139 18.36 3.79 13.52
N ARG A 140 19.66 3.83 13.23
CA ARG A 140 20.65 4.29 14.21
C ARG A 140 20.46 5.78 14.51
N LYS A 141 20.77 6.23 15.73
CA LYS A 141 20.70 7.66 16.13
C LYS A 141 21.59 8.57 15.28
N SER A 142 22.66 8.01 14.71
CA SER A 142 23.52 8.71 13.76
C SER A 142 22.81 9.06 12.45
N GLN A 143 21.75 8.33 12.09
CA GLN A 143 20.91 8.57 10.91
C GLN A 143 19.66 9.38 11.29
N VAL A 144 19.00 9.00 12.39
CA VAL A 144 17.76 9.60 12.89
C VAL A 144 17.95 9.95 14.38
N PRO A 145 18.25 11.20 14.75
CA PRO A 145 18.57 11.57 16.14
C PRO A 145 17.48 11.24 17.17
N GLU A 146 16.22 11.25 16.76
CA GLU A 146 15.05 10.93 17.61
C GLU A 146 14.71 9.43 17.61
N SER A 147 15.55 8.59 16.99
CA SER A 147 15.35 7.14 17.01
C SER A 147 15.51 6.59 18.43
N ASN A 148 14.66 5.64 18.79
CA ASN A 148 14.84 4.83 19.99
C ASN A 148 15.83 3.67 19.77
N GLU A 149 16.27 3.44 18.53
CA GLU A 149 17.12 2.33 18.09
C GLU A 149 16.54 0.97 18.51
N ARG A 150 15.24 0.76 18.27
CA ARG A 150 14.48 -0.43 18.69
C ARG A 150 13.37 -0.76 17.70
N GLU A 151 13.17 -2.04 17.47
CA GLU A 151 11.98 -2.61 16.83
C GLU A 151 10.83 -2.46 17.82
N MET A 152 9.99 -1.45 17.63
CA MET A 152 9.04 -1.08 18.65
C MET A 152 7.69 -0.64 18.11
N VAL A 153 6.67 -0.82 18.96
CA VAL A 153 5.30 -0.38 18.75
C VAL A 153 4.76 0.31 20.00
N PHE A 154 3.84 1.25 19.80
CA PHE A 154 3.22 2.00 20.89
C PHE A 154 1.76 1.57 21.05
N ILE A 155 1.33 1.32 22.28
CA ILE A 155 -0.05 0.92 22.58
C ILE A 155 -0.65 1.88 23.59
N ASN A 156 -1.89 2.34 23.33
CA ASN A 156 -2.59 3.23 24.25
C ASN A 156 -2.91 2.50 25.56
N SER A 157 -2.49 3.07 26.69
CA SER A 157 -2.70 2.51 28.02
C SER A 157 -4.17 2.28 28.37
N ILE A 158 -5.08 3.08 27.80
CA ILE A 158 -6.53 2.93 28.02
C ILE A 158 -7.06 1.63 27.40
N SER A 159 -6.45 1.15 26.31
CA SER A 159 -6.87 -0.07 25.60
C SER A 159 -6.61 -1.36 26.40
N ILE A 160 -5.78 -1.30 27.44
CA ILE A 160 -5.43 -2.46 28.28
C ILE A 160 -6.67 -3.01 29.02
N PHE A 161 -7.66 -2.17 29.32
CA PHE A 161 -8.83 -2.58 30.11
C PHE A 161 -10.05 -3.01 29.30
N ASN A 162 -10.09 -2.70 27.99
CA ASN A 162 -11.26 -2.94 27.14
C ASN A 162 -11.05 -4.08 26.13
N ASP A 163 -10.04 -4.92 26.35
CA ASP A 163 -9.63 -6.07 25.54
C ASP A 163 -9.28 -5.74 24.06
N ARG A 164 -9.23 -4.45 23.68
CA ARG A 164 -8.82 -4.00 22.33
C ARG A 164 -7.30 -3.88 22.18
N ALA A 165 -6.54 -3.91 23.27
CA ALA A 165 -5.09 -3.84 23.19
C ALA A 165 -4.49 -4.93 22.29
N ALA A 166 -5.07 -6.15 22.27
CA ALA A 166 -4.62 -7.22 21.38
C ALA A 166 -4.88 -6.92 19.89
N ILE A 167 -6.01 -6.25 19.58
CA ILE A 167 -6.36 -5.82 18.22
C ILE A 167 -5.36 -4.78 17.73
N PHE A 168 -5.09 -3.75 18.55
CA PHE A 168 -4.13 -2.70 18.19
C PHE A 168 -2.70 -3.24 18.13
N LEU A 169 -2.31 -4.13 19.05
CA LEU A 169 -0.98 -4.73 19.04
C LEU A 169 -0.75 -5.57 17.78
N ALA A 170 -1.74 -6.35 17.34
CA ALA A 170 -1.68 -7.07 16.07
C ALA A 170 -1.52 -6.11 14.88
N HIS A 171 -2.32 -5.04 14.85
CA HIS A 171 -2.23 -4.01 13.80
C HIS A 171 -0.85 -3.36 13.73
N GLU A 172 -0.31 -2.87 14.85
CA GLU A 172 0.98 -2.20 14.87
C GLU A 172 2.16 -3.17 14.62
N PHE A 173 2.03 -4.43 15.07
CA PHE A 173 3.04 -5.45 14.80
C PHE A 173 3.08 -5.81 13.30
N GLN A 174 1.93 -5.81 12.62
CA GLN A 174 1.89 -5.97 11.18
C GLN A 174 2.69 -4.89 10.46
N HIS A 175 2.62 -3.62 10.90
CA HIS A 175 3.41 -2.54 10.32
C HIS A 175 4.92 -2.78 10.45
N LEU A 176 5.37 -3.25 11.61
CA LEU A 176 6.77 -3.61 11.85
C LEU A 176 7.24 -4.73 10.91
N ILE A 177 6.45 -5.80 10.77
CA ILE A 177 6.73 -6.87 9.79
C ILE A 177 6.70 -6.30 8.36
N GLY A 178 5.71 -5.48 8.05
CA GLY A 178 5.48 -4.86 6.75
C GLY A 178 6.68 -4.05 6.30
N LEU A 179 7.25 -3.24 7.19
CA LEU A 179 8.48 -2.48 6.94
C LEU A 179 9.66 -3.40 6.58
N GLN A 180 9.86 -4.48 7.34
CA GLN A 180 10.92 -5.43 7.03
C GLN A 180 10.71 -6.07 5.65
N GLN A 181 9.50 -6.56 5.40
CA GLN A 181 9.20 -7.26 4.17
C GLN A 181 9.25 -6.32 2.95
N LYS A 182 8.70 -5.12 3.03
CA LYS A 182 8.61 -4.22 1.88
C LYS A 182 9.83 -3.29 1.83
N ASP A 183 9.92 -2.35 2.77
CA ASP A 183 10.90 -1.27 2.75
C ASP A 183 12.34 -1.77 2.86
N ILE A 184 12.63 -2.65 3.82
CA ILE A 184 14.02 -3.08 4.10
C ILE A 184 14.48 -4.14 3.08
N LEU A 185 13.74 -5.24 2.92
CA LEU A 185 14.19 -6.34 2.04
C LEU A 185 14.11 -6.00 0.55
N ARG A 186 13.23 -5.06 0.16
CA ARG A 186 12.96 -4.78 -1.26
C ARG A 186 13.31 -3.36 -1.67
N ASP A 187 13.71 -2.49 -0.74
CA ASP A 187 14.08 -1.09 -1.00
C ASP A 187 12.93 -0.31 -1.68
N ILE A 188 11.71 -0.54 -1.18
CA ILE A 188 10.46 -0.01 -1.73
C ILE A 188 9.50 0.35 -0.59
N THR A 189 9.01 1.59 -0.56
CA THR A 189 7.95 2.03 0.36
C THR A 189 6.56 1.88 -0.28
N GLU A 190 5.61 1.34 0.48
CA GLU A 190 4.24 1.14 0.02
C GLU A 190 3.39 2.43 0.08
N ASP A 191 2.34 2.49 -0.74
CA ASP A 191 1.21 3.40 -0.47
C ASP A 191 0.56 3.12 0.90
N VAL A 192 0.28 4.18 1.64
CA VAL A 192 -0.25 4.11 3.01
C VAL A 192 -1.54 3.29 3.09
N TRP A 193 -2.50 3.52 2.18
CA TRP A 193 -3.80 2.82 2.22
C TRP A 193 -3.65 1.30 2.14
N LEU A 194 -2.72 0.78 1.33
CA LEU A 194 -2.52 -0.65 1.15
C LEU A 194 -1.71 -1.25 2.31
N ASN A 195 -0.80 -0.45 2.88
CA ASN A 195 -0.13 -0.82 4.12
C ASN A 195 -1.14 -1.00 5.27
N GLU A 196 -2.03 -0.02 5.45
CA GLU A 196 -3.10 -0.07 6.46
C GLU A 196 -4.14 -1.16 6.17
N ALA A 197 -4.44 -1.44 4.89
CA ALA A 197 -5.32 -2.54 4.51
C ALA A 197 -4.81 -3.91 4.95
N ARG A 198 -3.48 -4.10 5.01
CA ARG A 198 -2.85 -5.32 5.53
C ARG A 198 -2.86 -5.35 7.05
N ALA A 199 -2.57 -4.22 7.70
CA ALA A 199 -2.62 -4.11 9.16
C ALA A 199 -4.04 -4.36 9.71
N GLU A 200 -5.07 -3.77 9.08
CA GLU A 200 -6.48 -4.00 9.44
C GLU A 200 -6.94 -5.45 9.19
N TYR A 201 -6.22 -6.23 8.38
CA TYR A 201 -6.52 -7.65 8.18
C TYR A 201 -5.97 -8.52 9.33
N SER A 202 -4.94 -8.10 10.07
CA SER A 202 -4.35 -8.88 11.17
C SER A 202 -5.37 -9.30 12.25
N PRO A 203 -6.30 -8.45 12.71
CA PRO A 203 -7.36 -8.88 13.63
C PRO A 203 -8.26 -10.01 13.09
N ARG A 204 -8.55 -10.00 11.78
CA ARG A 204 -9.28 -11.10 11.13
C ARG A 204 -8.44 -12.37 11.06
N LEU A 205 -7.16 -12.26 10.71
CA LEU A 205 -6.22 -13.38 10.68
C LEU A 205 -6.14 -14.09 12.05
N LEU A 206 -6.17 -13.32 13.14
CA LEU A 206 -6.15 -13.80 14.52
C LEU A 206 -7.52 -14.25 15.05
N ASN A 207 -8.55 -14.16 14.21
CA ASN A 207 -9.92 -14.56 14.51
C ASN A 207 -10.55 -13.73 15.67
N TYR A 208 -10.15 -12.47 15.84
CA TYR A 208 -10.73 -11.57 16.84
C TYR A 208 -12.12 -11.05 16.46
N ASP A 209 -12.55 -11.28 15.21
CA ASP A 209 -13.84 -10.82 14.71
C ASP A 209 -14.99 -11.82 14.92
N GLU A 210 -14.77 -12.99 15.54
CA GLU A 210 -15.80 -14.04 15.68
C GLU A 210 -17.09 -13.54 16.35
N ASN A 211 -16.97 -12.77 17.42
CA ASN A 211 -18.11 -12.11 18.04
C ASN A 211 -18.34 -10.76 17.36
N TYR A 212 -19.19 -10.79 16.32
CA TYR A 212 -19.47 -9.63 15.48
C TYR A 212 -19.83 -8.39 16.28
N ASP A 213 -20.73 -8.45 17.25
CA ASP A 213 -21.24 -7.24 17.92
C ASP A 213 -20.17 -6.48 18.71
N THR A 214 -19.11 -7.18 19.13
CA THR A 214 -17.98 -6.60 19.88
C THR A 214 -16.70 -6.46 19.05
N SER A 215 -16.72 -6.94 17.79
CA SER A 215 -15.55 -7.06 16.91
C SER A 215 -15.07 -5.73 16.32
N ASN A 216 -13.85 -5.74 15.76
CA ASN A 216 -13.35 -4.61 14.97
C ASN A 216 -14.17 -4.44 13.69
N ILE A 217 -14.50 -5.54 13.00
CA ILE A 217 -15.24 -5.50 11.74
C ILE A 217 -16.60 -4.78 11.87
N ARG A 218 -17.32 -4.93 12.99
CA ARG A 218 -18.59 -4.23 13.19
C ARG A 218 -18.45 -2.71 13.14
N ARG A 219 -17.39 -2.18 13.76
CA ARG A 219 -17.06 -0.75 13.76
C ARG A 219 -16.71 -0.28 12.36
N ARG A 220 -15.92 -1.06 11.62
CA ARG A 220 -15.52 -0.75 10.23
C ARG A 220 -16.71 -0.78 9.27
N VAL A 221 -17.63 -1.73 9.45
CA VAL A 221 -18.91 -1.77 8.72
C VAL A 221 -19.71 -0.49 8.95
N PHE A 222 -19.87 -0.06 10.21
CA PHE A 222 -20.56 1.19 10.49
C PHE A 222 -19.89 2.40 9.84
N ALA A 223 -18.56 2.52 9.94
CA ALA A 223 -17.83 3.63 9.35
C ALA A 223 -18.03 3.68 7.82
N PHE A 224 -17.95 2.54 7.13
CA PHE A 224 -18.18 2.48 5.69
C PHE A 224 -19.65 2.77 5.32
N GLN A 225 -20.63 2.27 6.08
CA GLN A 225 -22.05 2.58 5.80
C GLN A 225 -22.36 4.07 5.96
N SER A 226 -21.66 4.77 6.86
CA SER A 226 -21.80 6.22 7.05
C SER A 226 -21.18 7.03 5.91
N ASN A 227 -20.13 6.53 5.26
CA ASN A 227 -19.53 7.15 4.07
C ASN A 227 -19.09 6.11 3.02
N PRO A 228 -20.02 5.51 2.25
CA PRO A 228 -19.69 4.42 1.33
C PRO A 228 -18.90 4.89 0.10
N SER A 229 -18.89 6.21 -0.13
CA SER A 229 -18.16 6.88 -1.22
C SER A 229 -16.82 7.44 -0.76
N GLU A 230 -16.20 6.88 0.28
CA GLU A 230 -14.79 7.14 0.62
C GLU A 230 -13.89 6.59 -0.51
N PRO A 231 -12.94 7.37 -1.06
CA PRO A 231 -11.90 6.85 -1.93
C PRO A 231 -11.06 5.77 -1.24
N LEU A 232 -10.65 4.74 -1.98
CA LEU A 232 -9.81 3.70 -1.41
C LEU A 232 -8.34 4.13 -1.26
N GLY A 233 -7.84 4.97 -2.18
CA GLY A 233 -6.43 5.29 -2.28
C GLY A 233 -5.98 6.50 -1.46
N GLU A 234 -6.75 7.60 -1.49
CA GLU A 234 -6.48 8.80 -0.69
C GLU A 234 -6.54 8.44 0.80
N TRP A 235 -5.57 8.91 1.59
CA TRP A 235 -5.45 8.49 2.99
C TRP A 235 -5.37 9.69 3.93
N LYS A 236 -6.44 9.93 4.69
CA LYS A 236 -6.53 11.03 5.68
C LYS A 236 -6.32 10.57 7.11
N ASN A 237 -6.20 9.26 7.32
CA ASN A 237 -6.17 8.62 8.63
C ASN A 237 -7.49 8.83 9.41
N GLU A 238 -8.62 8.78 8.69
CA GLU A 238 -9.96 8.96 9.24
C GLU A 238 -10.71 7.62 9.38
N THR A 239 -11.75 7.59 10.23
CA THR A 239 -12.51 6.35 10.49
C THR A 239 -13.14 5.75 9.24
N SER A 240 -13.51 6.58 8.26
CA SER A 240 -14.05 6.16 6.96
C SER A 240 -13.02 5.49 6.07
N ASP A 241 -11.76 5.97 6.04
CA ASP A 241 -10.66 5.34 5.30
C ASP A 241 -10.54 3.87 5.70
N TYR A 242 -10.39 3.63 7.00
CA TYR A 242 -10.30 2.30 7.57
C TYR A 242 -11.56 1.45 7.30
N GLY A 243 -12.75 2.07 7.26
CA GLY A 243 -13.99 1.38 6.90
C GLY A 243 -13.94 0.82 5.48
N ALA A 244 -13.52 1.65 4.52
CA ALA A 244 -13.42 1.27 3.11
C ALA A 244 -12.38 0.18 2.87
N ILE A 245 -11.14 0.36 3.36
CA ILE A 245 -10.08 -0.64 3.17
C ILE A 245 -10.41 -1.97 3.85
N THR A 246 -11.07 -1.97 5.02
CA THR A 246 -11.45 -3.21 5.71
C THR A 246 -12.46 -4.01 4.89
N LEU A 247 -13.52 -3.36 4.39
CA LEU A 247 -14.53 -4.06 3.59
C LEU A 247 -13.96 -4.53 2.26
N PHE A 248 -13.10 -3.73 1.63
CA PHE A 248 -12.39 -4.15 0.43
C PHE A 248 -11.46 -5.34 0.70
N SER A 249 -10.67 -5.33 1.76
CA SER A 249 -9.81 -6.46 2.17
C SER A 249 -10.63 -7.73 2.44
N TYR A 250 -11.81 -7.60 3.08
CA TYR A 250 -12.71 -8.73 3.28
C TYR A 250 -13.19 -9.33 1.95
N TYR A 251 -13.61 -8.48 1.01
CA TYR A 251 -14.02 -8.92 -0.32
C TYR A 251 -12.86 -9.57 -1.09
N LEU A 252 -11.67 -8.97 -1.02
CA LEU A 252 -10.46 -9.46 -1.67
C LEU A 252 -10.12 -10.88 -1.21
N VAL A 253 -10.09 -11.12 0.09
CA VAL A 253 -9.76 -12.44 0.66
C VAL A 253 -10.86 -13.46 0.37
N ASP A 254 -12.13 -13.08 0.46
CA ASP A 254 -13.26 -13.97 0.19
C ASP A 254 -13.24 -14.53 -1.24
N HIS A 255 -12.74 -13.76 -2.22
CA HIS A 255 -12.75 -14.14 -3.63
C HIS A 255 -11.41 -14.64 -4.17
N TYR A 256 -10.31 -14.08 -3.71
CA TYR A 256 -8.99 -14.33 -4.27
C TYR A 256 -8.02 -15.00 -3.29
N GLY A 257 -8.45 -15.19 -2.04
CA GLY A 257 -7.66 -15.83 -0.99
C GLY A 257 -6.69 -14.89 -0.30
N GLU A 258 -6.28 -15.28 0.89
CA GLU A 258 -5.40 -14.51 1.79
C GLU A 258 -3.99 -14.29 1.21
N LYS A 259 -3.56 -15.18 0.30
CA LYS A 259 -2.25 -15.12 -0.36
C LYS A 259 -2.04 -13.85 -1.19
N ILE A 260 -3.10 -13.21 -1.69
CA ILE A 260 -2.99 -11.94 -2.42
C ILE A 260 -2.40 -10.83 -1.55
N LEU A 261 -2.78 -10.77 -0.28
CA LEU A 261 -2.24 -9.77 0.65
C LEU A 261 -0.75 -10.04 0.94
N VAL A 262 -0.38 -11.31 1.12
CA VAL A 262 1.02 -11.71 1.37
C VAL A 262 1.90 -11.48 0.14
N ASP A 263 1.44 -11.86 -1.05
CA ASP A 263 2.22 -11.72 -2.27
C ASP A 263 2.32 -10.27 -2.74
N SER A 264 1.30 -9.43 -2.50
CA SER A 264 1.39 -7.98 -2.74
C SER A 264 2.41 -7.31 -1.80
N LEU A 265 2.47 -7.73 -0.54
CA LEU A 265 3.53 -7.29 0.38
C LEU A 265 4.92 -7.77 -0.08
N LYS A 266 5.01 -8.98 -0.62
CA LYS A 266 6.28 -9.64 -0.95
C LYS A 266 6.75 -9.47 -2.40
N ASN A 267 6.10 -8.64 -3.20
CA ASN A 267 6.57 -8.34 -4.56
C ASN A 267 7.24 -6.96 -4.69
N GLY A 268 7.85 -6.71 -5.85
CA GLY A 268 8.66 -5.51 -6.13
C GLY A 268 7.87 -4.32 -6.71
N LYS A 269 6.56 -4.26 -6.50
CA LYS A 269 5.67 -3.19 -6.98
C LYS A 269 5.06 -2.42 -5.82
N ILE A 270 4.44 -1.29 -6.12
CA ILE A 270 3.80 -0.39 -5.15
C ILE A 270 2.31 -0.25 -5.49
N GLY A 271 1.49 -0.12 -4.46
CA GLY A 271 0.08 0.23 -4.56
C GLY A 271 -0.69 -0.80 -5.37
N ILE A 272 -1.53 -0.32 -6.27
CA ILE A 272 -2.41 -1.16 -7.09
C ILE A 272 -1.62 -2.10 -8.00
N ASP A 273 -0.43 -1.69 -8.48
CA ASP A 273 0.40 -2.54 -9.32
C ASP A 273 0.93 -3.76 -8.55
N SER A 274 1.10 -3.66 -7.23
CA SER A 274 1.45 -4.80 -6.37
C SER A 274 0.32 -5.81 -6.23
N LEU A 275 -0.93 -5.35 -6.16
CA LEU A 275 -2.10 -6.23 -6.16
C LEU A 275 -2.30 -6.90 -7.52
N ASN A 276 -2.13 -6.16 -8.62
CA ASN A 276 -2.20 -6.73 -9.97
C ASN A 276 -1.15 -7.84 -10.18
N GLU A 277 0.08 -7.62 -9.72
CA GLU A 277 1.13 -8.65 -9.79
C GLU A 277 0.79 -9.85 -8.90
N ALA A 278 0.21 -9.63 -7.73
CA ALA A 278 -0.24 -10.70 -6.84
C ALA A 278 -1.39 -11.52 -7.46
N PHE A 279 -2.39 -10.88 -8.08
CA PHE A 279 -3.47 -11.57 -8.78
C PHE A 279 -2.92 -12.47 -9.89
N LEU A 280 -2.08 -11.90 -10.76
CA LEU A 280 -1.48 -12.63 -11.87
C LEU A 280 -0.63 -13.81 -11.39
N SER A 281 0.19 -13.60 -10.35
CA SER A 281 1.05 -14.65 -9.78
C SER A 281 0.26 -15.78 -9.11
N ASN A 282 -0.98 -15.51 -8.69
CA ASN A 282 -1.89 -16.50 -8.11
C ASN A 282 -2.88 -17.08 -9.14
N GLY A 283 -2.66 -16.82 -10.44
CA GLY A 283 -3.44 -17.43 -11.53
C GLY A 283 -4.77 -16.75 -11.84
N PHE A 284 -5.01 -15.57 -11.30
CA PHE A 284 -6.18 -14.76 -11.63
C PHE A 284 -5.94 -13.90 -12.87
N THR A 285 -7.00 -13.64 -13.62
CA THR A 285 -6.94 -12.84 -14.86
C THR A 285 -7.49 -11.44 -14.67
N GLU A 286 -8.23 -11.23 -13.60
CA GLU A 286 -8.81 -9.97 -13.19
C GLU A 286 -7.72 -8.98 -12.80
N THR A 287 -7.91 -7.73 -13.22
CA THR A 287 -7.14 -6.61 -12.70
C THR A 287 -7.81 -6.04 -11.46
N PHE A 288 -7.08 -5.27 -10.66
CA PHE A 288 -7.63 -4.48 -9.57
C PHE A 288 -8.82 -3.62 -10.02
N SER A 289 -8.78 -3.09 -11.24
CA SER A 289 -9.90 -2.34 -11.83
C SER A 289 -11.18 -3.17 -11.94
N ASP A 290 -11.06 -4.45 -12.29
CA ASP A 290 -12.18 -5.40 -12.35
C ASP A 290 -12.67 -5.76 -10.95
N VAL A 291 -11.73 -6.10 -10.05
CA VAL A 291 -12.02 -6.44 -8.65
C VAL A 291 -12.75 -5.31 -7.95
N PHE A 292 -12.28 -4.08 -8.11
CA PHE A 292 -12.90 -2.89 -7.54
C PHE A 292 -14.31 -2.67 -8.08
N SER A 293 -14.53 -2.77 -9.40
CA SER A 293 -15.89 -2.68 -9.97
C SER A 293 -16.83 -3.78 -9.46
N ASN A 294 -16.33 -5.01 -9.29
CA ASN A 294 -17.13 -6.09 -8.73
C ASN A 294 -17.46 -5.84 -7.25
N TRP A 295 -16.51 -5.34 -6.47
CA TRP A 295 -16.72 -4.96 -5.07
C TRP A 295 -17.77 -3.85 -4.91
N THR A 296 -17.73 -2.81 -5.75
CA THR A 296 -18.72 -1.71 -5.68
C THR A 296 -20.13 -2.17 -6.03
N MET A 297 -20.27 -3.14 -6.95
CA MET A 297 -21.54 -3.82 -7.22
C MET A 297 -21.94 -4.74 -6.07
N ALA A 298 -21.00 -5.47 -5.46
CA ALA A 298 -21.27 -6.28 -4.29
C ALA A 298 -21.83 -5.44 -3.13
N ASN A 299 -21.31 -4.23 -2.90
CA ASN A 299 -21.79 -3.36 -1.82
C ASN A 299 -23.29 -3.05 -1.88
N ILE A 300 -23.89 -3.04 -3.07
CA ILE A 300 -25.32 -2.76 -3.25
C ILE A 300 -26.17 -4.01 -3.55
N LEU A 301 -25.59 -5.03 -4.18
CA LEU A 301 -26.28 -6.28 -4.52
C LEU A 301 -26.20 -7.33 -3.43
N ASN A 302 -24.98 -7.58 -2.94
CA ASN A 302 -24.50 -8.64 -2.04
C ASN A 302 -25.29 -9.97 -2.09
N ASP A 303 -25.54 -10.45 -3.30
CA ASP A 303 -26.47 -11.54 -3.62
C ASP A 303 -25.76 -12.61 -4.48
N GLU A 304 -25.39 -13.73 -3.84
CA GLU A 304 -24.70 -14.86 -4.47
C GLU A 304 -25.55 -15.54 -5.56
N GLY A 305 -26.88 -15.37 -5.54
CA GLY A 305 -27.78 -15.96 -6.53
C GLY A 305 -27.68 -15.32 -7.92
N ILE A 306 -27.09 -14.12 -8.02
CA ILE A 306 -26.84 -13.44 -9.29
C ILE A 306 -25.52 -13.93 -9.88
N ASP A 307 -24.44 -13.70 -9.14
CA ASP A 307 -23.08 -14.15 -9.43
C ASP A 307 -22.32 -14.02 -8.11
N SER A 308 -21.55 -15.05 -7.75
CA SER A 308 -20.76 -15.06 -6.52
C SER A 308 -19.89 -13.82 -6.35
N LYS A 309 -19.34 -13.24 -7.43
CA LYS A 309 -18.48 -12.04 -7.35
C LYS A 309 -19.22 -10.77 -6.93
N PHE A 310 -20.55 -10.76 -6.94
CA PHE A 310 -21.36 -9.64 -6.47
C PHE A 310 -21.87 -9.84 -5.04
N ALA A 311 -21.15 -10.62 -4.23
CA ALA A 311 -21.46 -10.86 -2.82
C ALA A 311 -20.20 -11.00 -1.96
N TYR A 312 -20.38 -10.79 -0.66
CA TYR A 312 -19.41 -11.16 0.37
C TYR A 312 -19.66 -12.61 0.78
N LYS A 313 -18.58 -13.39 0.97
CA LYS A 313 -18.69 -14.78 1.45
C LYS A 313 -18.60 -14.86 2.98
N SER A 314 -18.00 -13.85 3.60
CA SER A 314 -17.90 -13.76 5.06
C SER A 314 -19.28 -13.69 5.71
N LYS A 315 -19.49 -14.55 6.74
CA LYS A 315 -20.73 -14.59 7.53
C LYS A 315 -21.08 -13.24 8.15
N HIS A 316 -20.08 -12.42 8.49
CA HIS A 316 -20.27 -11.10 9.11
C HIS A 316 -20.82 -10.06 8.14
N LEU A 317 -20.63 -10.26 6.84
CA LEU A 317 -21.04 -9.32 5.80
C LEU A 317 -22.19 -9.82 4.94
N LYS A 318 -22.76 -11.01 5.22
CA LYS A 318 -23.85 -11.59 4.41
C LYS A 318 -25.07 -10.67 4.25
N ASN A 319 -25.40 -9.91 5.30
CA ASN A 319 -26.54 -8.98 5.29
C ASN A 319 -26.13 -7.52 5.03
N PHE A 320 -24.85 -7.27 4.75
CA PHE A 320 -24.37 -5.92 4.48
C PHE A 320 -24.92 -5.40 3.16
N ARG A 321 -25.40 -4.15 3.16
CA ARG A 321 -25.78 -3.37 1.97
C ARG A 321 -25.56 -1.89 2.24
N ILE A 322 -25.39 -1.13 1.15
CA ILE A 322 -25.48 0.32 1.13
C ILE A 322 -26.70 0.78 0.31
N SER A 323 -27.08 2.04 0.50
CA SER A 323 -28.06 2.72 -0.34
C SER A 323 -27.36 3.54 -1.43
N PRO A 324 -28.02 3.83 -2.56
CA PRO A 324 -27.50 4.77 -3.55
C PRO A 324 -27.16 6.13 -2.95
N SER A 325 -26.06 6.74 -3.40
CA SER A 325 -25.62 8.08 -2.99
C SER A 325 -26.64 9.16 -3.39
N GLN A 326 -27.32 8.99 -4.53
CA GLN A 326 -28.36 9.89 -5.00
C GLN A 326 -29.36 9.13 -5.86
N SER A 327 -30.65 9.50 -5.76
CA SER A 327 -31.73 8.93 -6.57
C SER A 327 -32.43 10.01 -7.39
N LEU A 328 -32.69 9.71 -8.66
CA LEU A 328 -33.33 10.60 -9.63
C LEU A 328 -34.53 9.90 -10.25
N ALA A 329 -35.70 10.52 -10.13
CA ALA A 329 -36.90 10.04 -10.79
C ALA A 329 -36.98 10.60 -12.22
N VAL A 330 -37.19 9.72 -13.21
CA VAL A 330 -37.30 10.08 -14.62
C VAL A 330 -38.60 9.51 -15.19
N TYR A 331 -39.59 10.37 -15.39
CA TYR A 331 -40.91 9.99 -15.92
C TYR A 331 -41.54 11.15 -16.69
N GLY A 332 -42.50 10.87 -17.58
CA GLY A 332 -43.15 11.87 -18.43
C GLY A 332 -42.45 12.07 -19.79
N THR A 333 -43.12 12.78 -20.70
CA THR A 333 -42.60 13.06 -22.04
C THR A 333 -41.47 14.09 -21.98
N GLU A 334 -40.32 13.79 -22.59
CA GLU A 334 -39.13 14.67 -22.70
C GLU A 334 -38.34 14.96 -21.42
N SER A 335 -38.54 14.19 -20.34
CA SER A 335 -37.79 14.35 -19.10
C SER A 335 -36.29 14.11 -19.31
N THR A 336 -35.50 15.12 -18.94
CA THR A 336 -34.04 15.09 -18.93
C THR A 336 -33.53 15.42 -17.54
N VAL A 337 -32.63 14.61 -17.02
CA VAL A 337 -31.94 14.84 -15.75
C VAL A 337 -30.43 14.83 -15.98
N SER A 338 -29.71 15.71 -15.30
CA SER A 338 -28.26 15.81 -15.43
C SER A 338 -27.59 15.82 -14.06
N ILE A 339 -26.49 15.09 -13.95
CA ILE A 339 -25.58 15.08 -12.81
C ILE A 339 -24.24 15.61 -13.29
N PHE A 340 -23.63 16.49 -12.50
CA PHE A 340 -22.21 16.83 -12.62
C PHE A 340 -21.57 16.59 -11.25
N LYS A 341 -20.43 15.91 -11.23
CA LYS A 341 -19.76 15.54 -9.98
C LYS A 341 -18.25 15.54 -10.14
N THR A 342 -17.55 15.95 -9.09
CA THR A 342 -16.12 15.76 -8.91
C THR A 342 -15.85 14.61 -7.94
N VAL A 343 -14.89 13.76 -8.26
CA VAL A 343 -14.48 12.58 -7.49
C VAL A 343 -12.96 12.43 -7.50
N LYS A 344 -12.43 11.80 -6.45
CA LYS A 344 -11.04 11.33 -6.39
C LYS A 344 -10.91 10.02 -7.19
N ASP A 345 -9.68 9.62 -7.50
CA ASP A 345 -9.42 8.26 -8.01
C ASP A 345 -9.88 7.21 -7.00
N TRP A 346 -10.50 6.13 -7.49
CA TRP A 346 -11.04 5.02 -6.69
C TRP A 346 -12.10 5.44 -5.68
N GLN A 347 -12.80 6.55 -5.95
CA GLN A 347 -13.99 6.96 -5.21
C GLN A 347 -15.25 6.48 -5.95
N PRO A 348 -15.97 5.48 -5.42
CA PRO A 348 -17.22 5.03 -6.02
C PRO A 348 -18.39 5.92 -5.60
N VAL A 349 -19.32 6.16 -6.52
CA VAL A 349 -20.58 6.85 -6.24
C VAL A 349 -21.72 6.10 -6.91
N TRP A 350 -22.84 5.92 -6.22
CA TRP A 350 -23.98 5.12 -6.70
C TRP A 350 -25.14 6.04 -7.05
N TYR A 351 -25.48 6.14 -8.33
CA TYR A 351 -26.60 6.94 -8.82
C TYR A 351 -27.75 6.05 -9.25
N GLU A 352 -28.91 6.24 -8.63
CA GLU A 352 -30.14 5.59 -9.02
C GLU A 352 -30.94 6.47 -9.98
N PHE A 353 -31.34 5.90 -11.12
CA PHE A 353 -32.36 6.41 -12.02
C PHE A 353 -33.58 5.50 -11.87
N ASN A 354 -34.72 6.05 -11.46
CA ASN A 354 -35.93 5.27 -11.24
C ASN A 354 -37.16 5.89 -11.92
N THR A 355 -38.18 5.07 -12.10
CA THR A 355 -39.48 5.45 -12.65
C THR A 355 -40.57 4.59 -12.00
N PRO A 356 -41.81 5.10 -11.88
CA PRO A 356 -42.95 4.24 -11.56
C PRO A 356 -43.08 3.09 -12.57
N VAL A 357 -43.54 1.95 -12.10
CA VAL A 357 -43.84 0.78 -12.93
C VAL A 357 -45.05 1.08 -13.84
N ASN A 358 -44.99 0.61 -15.08
CA ASN A 358 -45.95 0.84 -16.15
C ASN A 358 -46.16 2.33 -16.52
N SER A 359 -45.14 3.17 -16.32
CA SER A 359 -45.24 4.61 -16.59
C SER A 359 -45.00 5.00 -18.05
N SER A 360 -44.27 4.17 -18.80
CA SER A 360 -43.73 4.52 -20.12
C SER A 360 -43.28 3.28 -20.87
N SER A 361 -43.35 3.32 -22.20
CA SER A 361 -42.71 2.36 -23.11
C SER A 361 -41.47 2.95 -23.81
N LEU A 362 -41.05 4.15 -23.43
CA LEU A 362 -39.85 4.79 -23.95
C LEU A 362 -38.58 4.12 -23.41
N ASN A 363 -37.45 4.42 -24.05
CA ASN A 363 -36.14 4.02 -23.61
C ASN A 363 -35.52 5.10 -22.72
N LEU A 364 -34.63 4.72 -21.81
CA LEU A 364 -33.76 5.67 -21.12
C LEU A 364 -32.40 5.70 -21.81
N LYS A 365 -32.08 6.84 -22.43
CA LYS A 365 -30.74 7.14 -22.93
C LYS A 365 -29.94 7.80 -21.81
N ILE A 366 -28.75 7.28 -21.52
CA ILE A 366 -27.80 7.92 -20.59
C ILE A 366 -26.52 8.24 -21.34
N ASP A 367 -26.18 9.52 -21.39
CA ASP A 367 -24.90 10.02 -21.89
C ASP A 367 -23.94 10.25 -20.70
N PHE A 368 -22.72 9.73 -20.81
CA PHE A 368 -21.62 9.92 -19.88
C PHE A 368 -20.53 10.78 -20.54
N SER A 369 -19.93 11.69 -19.78
CA SER A 369 -18.71 12.39 -20.17
C SER A 369 -17.78 12.61 -18.96
N ALA A 370 -16.47 12.63 -19.18
CA ALA A 370 -15.47 12.87 -18.14
C ALA A 370 -14.32 13.76 -18.62
N ASP A 371 -13.50 14.22 -17.68
CA ASP A 371 -12.28 14.99 -17.97
C ASP A 371 -11.27 14.18 -18.79
N SER A 372 -10.50 14.85 -19.65
CA SER A 372 -9.48 14.21 -20.50
C SER A 372 -8.40 13.49 -19.69
N GLY A 373 -7.96 12.33 -20.17
CA GLY A 373 -6.90 11.54 -19.53
C GLY A 373 -7.36 10.68 -18.35
N THR A 374 -8.64 10.76 -17.98
CA THR A 374 -9.24 9.88 -16.98
C THR A 374 -9.59 8.51 -17.55
N LYS A 375 -9.60 7.50 -16.68
CA LYS A 375 -9.95 6.10 -16.99
C LYS A 375 -11.20 5.70 -16.21
N PHE A 376 -12.30 6.42 -16.42
CA PHE A 376 -13.56 6.06 -15.77
C PHE A 376 -14.07 4.69 -16.19
N ARG A 377 -14.57 3.94 -15.23
CA ARG A 377 -15.47 2.80 -15.47
C ARG A 377 -16.83 3.10 -14.88
N VAL A 378 -17.87 2.66 -15.56
CA VAL A 378 -19.25 2.88 -15.15
C VAL A 378 -20.01 1.56 -15.26
N PRO A 379 -19.91 0.68 -14.24
CA PRO A 379 -20.80 -0.45 -14.09
C PRO A 379 -22.24 0.03 -13.92
N TYR A 380 -23.19 -0.78 -14.38
CA TYR A 380 -24.61 -0.55 -14.14
C TYR A 380 -25.33 -1.82 -13.69
N ILE A 381 -26.43 -1.62 -12.97
CA ILE A 381 -27.37 -2.66 -12.58
C ILE A 381 -28.77 -2.18 -12.96
N ALA A 382 -29.42 -2.85 -13.91
CA ALA A 382 -30.81 -2.59 -14.29
C ALA A 382 -31.75 -3.62 -13.65
N PHE A 383 -32.73 -3.12 -12.90
CA PHE A 383 -33.72 -3.91 -12.18
C PHE A 383 -34.99 -4.01 -13.02
N ARG A 384 -35.34 -5.24 -13.39
CA ARG A 384 -36.53 -5.55 -14.18
C ARG A 384 -37.73 -5.84 -13.28
N ILE A 385 -38.92 -5.54 -13.78
CA ILE A 385 -40.19 -5.75 -13.05
C ILE A 385 -40.42 -7.22 -12.74
N ASN A 386 -39.91 -8.14 -13.57
CA ASN A 386 -39.97 -9.58 -13.35
C ASN A 386 -39.01 -10.10 -12.24
N GLY A 387 -38.27 -9.21 -11.57
CA GLY A 387 -37.31 -9.54 -10.52
C GLY A 387 -35.88 -9.85 -11.01
N GLN A 388 -35.67 -9.99 -12.32
CA GLN A 388 -34.33 -10.18 -12.88
C GLN A 388 -33.50 -8.90 -12.79
N LYS A 389 -32.18 -9.08 -12.73
CA LYS A 389 -31.22 -7.98 -12.73
C LYS A 389 -30.28 -8.16 -13.91
N GLU A 390 -30.14 -7.12 -14.71
CA GLU A 390 -29.16 -7.06 -15.79
C GLU A 390 -27.96 -6.25 -15.30
N ILE A 391 -26.76 -6.77 -15.50
CA ILE A 391 -25.52 -6.15 -15.04
C ILE A 391 -24.60 -5.98 -16.24
N GLY A 392 -23.99 -4.82 -16.36
CA GLY A 392 -23.08 -4.52 -17.45
C GLY A 392 -22.20 -3.31 -17.17
N PHE A 393 -21.51 -2.85 -18.22
CA PHE A 393 -20.63 -1.69 -18.18
C PHE A 393 -20.96 -0.77 -19.35
N PHE A 394 -20.82 0.54 -19.14
CA PHE A 394 -20.84 1.49 -20.25
C PHE A 394 -19.63 1.26 -21.15
N SER A 395 -19.87 1.27 -22.46
CA SER A 395 -18.79 1.37 -23.44
C SER A 395 -18.35 2.82 -23.53
N ILE A 396 -17.17 3.13 -22.97
CA ILE A 396 -16.59 4.47 -22.97
C ILE A 396 -15.49 4.50 -24.02
N ASN A 397 -15.63 5.37 -25.02
CA ASN A 397 -14.66 5.59 -26.08
C ASN A 397 -13.99 6.95 -25.84
N GLY A 398 -12.74 6.94 -25.38
CA GLY A 398 -12.07 8.14 -24.91
C GLY A 398 -12.64 8.59 -23.56
N GLN A 399 -13.43 9.66 -23.56
CA GLN A 399 -14.01 10.25 -22.34
C GLN A 399 -15.54 10.29 -22.35
N THR A 400 -16.17 9.75 -23.39
CA THR A 400 -17.63 9.77 -23.54
C THR A 400 -18.18 8.38 -23.78
N GLY A 401 -19.43 8.17 -23.40
CA GLY A 401 -20.15 6.94 -23.66
C GLY A 401 -21.66 7.20 -23.64
N THR A 402 -22.40 6.42 -24.41
CA THR A 402 -23.86 6.48 -24.43
C THR A 402 -24.39 5.06 -24.25
N HIS A 403 -25.40 4.89 -23.41
CA HIS A 403 -26.09 3.61 -23.25
C HIS A 403 -27.61 3.80 -23.30
N PHE A 404 -28.30 2.83 -23.89
CA PHE A 404 -29.76 2.82 -24.00
C PHE A 404 -30.35 1.65 -23.23
N PHE A 405 -31.21 1.95 -22.28
CA PHE A 405 -32.01 0.95 -21.57
C PHE A 405 -33.39 0.88 -22.21
N LYS A 406 -33.72 -0.27 -22.80
CA LYS A 406 -35.02 -0.47 -23.46
C LYS A 406 -36.15 -0.46 -22.44
N ASN A 407 -37.31 0.09 -22.84
CA ASN A 407 -38.57 -0.06 -22.10
C ASN A 407 -38.48 0.38 -20.63
N PHE A 408 -37.90 1.57 -20.38
CA PHE A 408 -37.77 2.11 -19.04
C PHE A 408 -39.13 2.62 -18.54
N GLY A 409 -39.71 1.90 -17.59
CA GLY A 409 -41.07 2.05 -17.08
C GLY A 409 -41.89 0.78 -17.26
N SER A 410 -41.79 0.07 -18.39
CA SER A 410 -42.59 -1.12 -18.71
C SER A 410 -41.85 -2.45 -18.57
N ASP A 411 -40.52 -2.43 -18.52
CA ASP A 411 -39.66 -3.61 -18.30
C ASP A 411 -38.64 -3.35 -17.19
N ILE A 412 -37.88 -2.26 -17.30
CA ILE A 412 -36.90 -1.80 -16.31
C ILE A 412 -37.51 -0.63 -15.53
N TYR A 413 -37.51 -0.69 -14.19
CA TYR A 413 -38.06 0.40 -13.36
C TYR A 413 -36.99 1.16 -12.56
N LYS A 414 -35.79 0.60 -12.47
CA LYS A 414 -34.68 1.17 -11.72
C LYS A 414 -33.35 0.77 -12.35
N ILE A 415 -32.42 1.73 -12.45
CA ILE A 415 -31.04 1.52 -12.88
C ILE A 415 -30.13 2.16 -11.85
N ILE A 416 -29.07 1.46 -11.46
CA ILE A 416 -28.01 2.01 -10.62
C ILE A 416 -26.73 2.08 -11.44
N LEU A 417 -26.13 3.25 -11.56
CA LEU A 417 -24.83 3.48 -12.19
C LEU A 417 -23.77 3.76 -11.12
N ILE A 418 -22.56 3.23 -11.33
CA ILE A 418 -21.48 3.31 -10.33
C ILE A 418 -20.20 3.90 -10.94
N PRO A 419 -20.20 5.16 -11.42
CA PRO A 419 -18.99 5.73 -12.01
C PRO A 419 -17.87 5.86 -10.96
N ALA A 420 -16.66 5.47 -11.37
CA ALA A 420 -15.44 5.70 -10.59
C ALA A 420 -14.26 5.93 -11.54
N ASN A 421 -13.33 6.82 -11.16
CA ASN A 421 -12.11 7.06 -11.91
C ASN A 421 -11.02 6.05 -11.50
N HIS A 422 -10.50 5.27 -12.44
CA HIS A 422 -9.53 4.20 -12.20
C HIS A 422 -8.13 4.58 -12.71
N SER A 423 -7.76 5.87 -12.69
CA SER A 423 -6.56 6.36 -13.40
C SER A 423 -5.27 6.13 -12.63
N ARG A 424 -5.25 6.52 -11.36
CA ARG A 424 -4.05 6.48 -10.53
C ARG A 424 -3.79 5.07 -10.02
N THR A 425 -2.54 4.61 -10.03
CA THR A 425 -2.19 3.27 -9.53
C THR A 425 -1.32 3.30 -8.28
N ASN A 426 -0.67 4.43 -7.98
CA ASN A 426 0.21 4.57 -6.82
C ASN A 426 0.44 6.04 -6.41
N ASN A 427 1.27 6.22 -5.38
CA ASN A 427 1.68 7.49 -4.79
C ASN A 427 0.49 8.28 -4.23
N PHE A 428 -0.49 7.63 -3.65
CA PHE A 428 -1.65 8.32 -3.07
C PHE A 428 -1.24 9.19 -1.87
N THR A 429 -2.01 10.23 -1.60
CA THR A 429 -1.70 11.23 -0.56
C THR A 429 -2.94 11.52 0.30
N GLU A 430 -2.81 12.41 1.28
CA GLU A 430 -3.95 12.91 2.06
C GLU A 430 -4.86 13.89 1.30
N ASN A 431 -4.42 14.38 0.14
CA ASN A 431 -5.17 15.31 -0.69
C ASN A 431 -4.88 15.09 -2.18
N ASP A 432 -5.50 14.05 -2.74
CA ASP A 432 -5.29 13.68 -4.12
C ASP A 432 -6.07 14.55 -5.12
N PRO A 433 -5.67 14.60 -6.40
CA PRO A 433 -6.40 15.36 -7.40
C PRO A 433 -7.84 14.87 -7.56
N ILE A 434 -8.72 15.82 -7.91
CA ILE A 434 -10.10 15.52 -8.30
C ILE A 434 -10.21 15.44 -9.83
N SER A 435 -11.19 14.67 -10.28
CA SER A 435 -11.61 14.56 -11.67
C SER A 435 -13.12 14.72 -11.75
N SER A 436 -13.61 15.24 -12.87
CA SER A 436 -15.03 15.51 -13.07
C SER A 436 -15.64 14.53 -14.06
N PHE A 437 -16.92 14.23 -13.86
CA PHE A 437 -17.75 13.58 -14.85
C PHE A 437 -19.18 14.14 -14.84
N SER A 438 -19.91 13.86 -15.90
CA SER A 438 -21.35 14.14 -16.00
C SER A 438 -22.13 12.93 -16.50
N LEU A 439 -23.37 12.84 -16.03
CA LEU A 439 -24.37 11.88 -16.51
C LEU A 439 -25.59 12.67 -16.96
N LYS A 440 -26.11 12.38 -18.14
CA LYS A 440 -27.37 12.95 -18.64
C LYS A 440 -28.33 11.83 -19.02
N GLY A 441 -29.38 11.64 -18.22
CA GLY A 441 -30.46 10.70 -18.50
C GLY A 441 -31.62 11.38 -19.21
N GLN A 442 -32.09 10.81 -20.31
CA GLN A 442 -33.20 11.34 -21.10
C GLN A 442 -34.13 10.20 -21.57
N LEU A 443 -35.43 10.36 -21.36
CA LEU A 443 -36.42 9.48 -21.98
C LEU A 443 -36.54 9.77 -23.47
N THR A 444 -36.47 8.73 -24.30
CA THR A 444 -36.51 8.85 -25.75
C THR A 444 -37.21 7.67 -26.41
N SER A 445 -37.88 7.92 -27.53
CA SER A 445 -38.38 6.86 -28.42
C SER A 445 -37.27 6.28 -29.30
N GLU A 446 -36.14 6.98 -29.41
CA GLU A 446 -34.97 6.51 -30.14
C GLU A 446 -34.42 5.24 -29.48
N PHE A 447 -34.11 4.26 -30.31
CA PHE A 447 -33.29 3.14 -29.91
C PHE A 447 -32.18 3.00 -30.93
N GLN A 448 -30.94 3.16 -30.50
CA GLN A 448 -29.79 2.79 -31.31
C GLN A 448 -29.24 1.50 -30.73
N GLU A 449 -29.38 0.41 -31.49
CA GLU A 449 -28.74 -0.84 -31.12
C GLU A 449 -27.23 -0.60 -31.16
N ILE A 450 -26.57 -0.68 -30.01
CA ILE A 450 -25.11 -0.76 -29.96
C ILE A 450 -24.80 -2.13 -30.57
N ILE A 451 -24.70 -2.19 -31.89
CA ILE A 451 -24.15 -3.35 -32.58
C ILE A 451 -22.70 -3.40 -32.06
N PRO A 452 -22.31 -4.38 -31.21
CA PRO A 452 -20.89 -4.56 -30.94
C PRO A 452 -20.25 -4.66 -32.31
N ALA A 453 -19.21 -3.86 -32.57
CA ALA A 453 -18.47 -3.97 -33.82
C ALA A 453 -18.28 -5.47 -34.06
N PRO A 454 -18.70 -6.01 -35.24
CA PRO A 454 -18.68 -7.45 -35.49
C PRO A 454 -17.33 -7.93 -34.99
N PRO A 455 -17.28 -8.96 -34.12
CA PRO A 455 -16.06 -9.35 -33.43
C PRO A 455 -15.01 -9.24 -34.48
N GLN A 456 -14.06 -8.30 -34.33
CA GLN A 456 -13.01 -8.20 -35.32
C GLN A 456 -12.54 -9.62 -35.38
N THR A 457 -12.70 -10.25 -36.55
CA THR A 457 -12.04 -11.50 -36.81
C THR A 457 -10.65 -11.14 -36.34
N ILE A 458 -10.17 -11.81 -35.29
CA ILE A 458 -8.75 -11.77 -35.02
C ILE A 458 -8.25 -12.19 -36.38
N LYS A 459 -7.79 -11.22 -37.19
CA LYS A 459 -7.02 -11.48 -38.38
C LYS A 459 -5.96 -12.30 -37.72
N SER A 460 -6.04 -13.62 -37.90
CA SER A 460 -5.11 -14.59 -37.33
C SER A 460 -3.79 -13.88 -37.50
N ILE A 461 -3.22 -13.37 -36.39
CA ILE A 461 -2.05 -12.53 -36.52
C ILE A 461 -1.08 -13.53 -37.09
N SER A 462 -0.80 -13.41 -38.38
CA SER A 462 -0.08 -14.48 -39.04
C SER A 462 1.26 -14.50 -38.33
N ILE A 463 1.82 -15.70 -38.14
CA ILE A 463 3.18 -15.81 -37.60
C ILE A 463 4.09 -14.81 -38.34
N GLN A 464 3.84 -14.61 -39.63
CA GLN A 464 4.51 -13.59 -40.44
C GLN A 464 4.34 -12.15 -39.94
N SER A 465 3.14 -11.66 -39.59
CA SER A 465 3.00 -10.27 -39.12
C SER A 465 3.60 -10.05 -37.72
N LEU A 466 3.63 -11.08 -36.86
CA LEU A 466 4.37 -11.02 -35.60
C LEU A 466 5.88 -11.01 -35.84
N LEU A 467 6.37 -11.83 -36.78
CA LEU A 467 7.78 -11.83 -37.18
C LEU A 467 8.20 -10.50 -37.80
N ASP A 468 7.34 -9.88 -38.61
CA ASP A 468 7.59 -8.57 -39.22
C ASP A 468 7.62 -7.46 -38.15
N GLN A 469 6.74 -7.52 -37.15
CA GLN A 469 6.76 -6.60 -36.01
C GLN A 469 7.99 -6.81 -35.12
N ILE A 470 8.38 -8.06 -34.86
CA ILE A 470 9.60 -8.38 -34.11
C ILE A 470 10.83 -7.88 -34.87
N SER A 471 10.89 -8.06 -36.19
CA SER A 471 11.99 -7.56 -37.02
C SER A 471 12.04 -6.02 -37.06
N ALA A 472 10.89 -5.36 -37.13
CA ALA A 472 10.79 -3.90 -37.06
C ALA A 472 11.26 -3.36 -35.69
N LEU A 473 10.87 -4.01 -34.59
CA LEU A 473 11.30 -3.66 -33.24
C LEU A 473 12.80 -3.94 -33.04
N GLN A 474 13.32 -5.04 -33.57
CA GLN A 474 14.76 -5.35 -33.55
C GLN A 474 15.57 -4.31 -34.35
N ASN A 475 15.04 -3.84 -35.48
CA ASN A 475 15.66 -2.76 -36.25
C ASN A 475 15.61 -1.41 -35.52
N GLN A 476 14.52 -1.10 -34.81
CA GLN A 476 14.45 0.08 -33.94
C GLN A 476 15.43 -0.02 -32.77
N ILE A 477 15.56 -1.18 -32.14
CA ILE A 477 16.56 -1.43 -31.08
C ILE A 477 17.98 -1.26 -31.62
N ASN A 478 18.28 -1.78 -32.81
CA ASN A 478 19.58 -1.60 -33.47
C ASN A 478 19.87 -0.14 -33.84
N GLN A 479 18.84 0.64 -34.19
CA GLN A 479 18.97 2.09 -34.41
C GLN A 479 19.20 2.86 -33.11
N LEU A 480 18.52 2.48 -32.02
CA LEU A 480 18.70 3.06 -30.68
C LEU A 480 20.04 2.68 -30.03
N GLN A 481 20.66 1.58 -30.45
CA GLN A 481 22.00 1.17 -30.01
C GLN A 481 23.14 1.92 -30.72
N LYS A 482 22.85 2.63 -31.83
CA LYS A 482 23.86 3.34 -32.66
C LYS A 482 24.12 4.79 -32.25
N SER A 483 23.47 5.31 -31.21
CA SER A 483 23.81 6.62 -30.60
C SER A 483 25.01 6.48 -29.66
N THR A 484 26.17 6.27 -30.27
CA THR A 484 27.48 6.22 -29.59
C THR A 484 27.86 7.56 -28.94
N VAL A 485 28.26 7.47 -27.68
CA VAL A 485 29.17 8.31 -26.86
C VAL A 485 29.80 9.52 -27.57
N SER A 486 29.02 10.58 -27.84
CA SER A 486 29.56 11.90 -28.26
C SER A 486 29.06 13.06 -27.39
N GLY A 487 28.29 12.78 -26.33
CA GLY A 487 27.47 13.80 -25.65
C GLY A 487 27.98 14.34 -24.31
N LEU A 488 29.10 13.86 -23.76
CA LEU A 488 29.63 14.40 -22.50
C LEU A 488 30.41 15.70 -22.77
N VAL A 489 29.68 16.79 -22.99
CA VAL A 489 30.28 18.11 -23.28
C VAL A 489 30.38 18.96 -22.01
N ARG A 490 29.45 18.78 -21.06
CA ARG A 490 29.41 19.50 -19.77
C ARG A 490 29.84 18.63 -18.59
N ASP A 491 30.17 19.27 -17.48
CA ASP A 491 30.44 18.58 -16.21
C ASP A 491 29.14 17.96 -15.65
N LEU A 492 29.25 16.77 -15.05
CA LEU A 492 28.13 16.08 -14.40
C LEU A 492 28.44 15.75 -12.94
N SER A 493 27.44 15.93 -12.09
CA SER A 493 27.45 15.68 -10.65
C SER A 493 26.11 15.14 -10.18
N ILE A 494 26.00 14.79 -8.90
CA ILE A 494 24.70 14.53 -8.28
C ILE A 494 23.70 15.64 -8.63
N GLY A 495 22.47 15.23 -8.97
CA GLY A 495 21.38 16.12 -9.39
C GLY A 495 21.33 16.39 -10.89
N SER A 496 22.38 16.08 -11.65
CA SER A 496 22.36 16.25 -13.12
C SER A 496 21.33 15.31 -13.76
N GLN A 497 20.63 15.78 -14.78
CA GLN A 497 19.66 15.00 -15.53
C GLN A 497 19.82 15.21 -17.03
N GLY A 498 19.40 14.24 -17.84
CA GLY A 498 19.36 14.33 -19.30
C GLY A 498 19.97 13.15 -20.02
N GLU A 499 19.97 13.23 -21.35
CA GLU A 499 20.49 12.19 -22.24
C GLU A 499 22.00 11.97 -22.10
N ASP A 500 22.75 13.01 -21.71
CA ASP A 500 24.17 12.90 -21.39
C ASP A 500 24.43 12.07 -20.12
N VAL A 501 23.52 12.12 -19.14
CA VAL A 501 23.55 11.25 -17.96
C VAL A 501 23.19 9.81 -18.32
N ARG A 502 22.20 9.59 -19.21
CA ARG A 502 21.89 8.23 -19.72
C ARG A 502 23.09 7.63 -20.44
N ALA A 503 23.75 8.42 -21.27
CA ALA A 503 24.95 8.02 -21.99
C ALA A 503 26.11 7.67 -21.03
N LEU A 504 26.32 8.47 -19.98
CA LEU A 504 27.30 8.17 -18.93
C LEU A 504 26.97 6.86 -18.21
N GLN A 505 25.72 6.68 -17.79
CA GLN A 505 25.28 5.46 -17.07
C GLN A 505 25.50 4.22 -17.93
N ASN A 506 25.10 4.26 -19.20
CA ASN A 506 25.33 3.16 -20.14
C ASN A 506 26.83 2.86 -20.32
N PHE A 507 27.67 3.89 -20.44
CA PHE A 507 29.13 3.73 -20.51
C PHE A 507 29.71 3.05 -19.25
N LEU A 508 29.28 3.47 -18.05
CA LEU A 508 29.77 2.91 -16.79
C LEU A 508 29.34 1.43 -16.61
N ILE A 509 28.16 1.05 -17.13
CA ILE A 509 27.69 -0.35 -17.17
C ILE A 509 28.60 -1.17 -18.07
N LYS A 510 28.83 -0.70 -19.31
CA LYS A 510 29.72 -1.38 -20.27
C LYS A 510 31.15 -1.51 -19.75
N ASN A 511 31.61 -0.56 -18.93
CA ASN A 511 32.94 -0.62 -18.33
C ASN A 511 33.01 -1.49 -17.05
N GLY A 512 31.89 -2.11 -16.64
CA GLY A 512 31.83 -3.04 -15.51
C GLY A 512 31.98 -2.38 -14.14
N VAL A 513 31.77 -1.06 -14.04
CA VAL A 513 31.91 -0.28 -12.79
C VAL A 513 30.57 0.21 -12.25
N TYR A 514 29.48 -0.10 -12.95
CA TYR A 514 28.11 0.22 -12.55
C TYR A 514 27.25 -1.07 -12.45
N PRO A 515 27.49 -1.91 -11.44
CA PRO A 515 26.81 -3.20 -11.27
C PRO A 515 25.29 -3.08 -11.13
N GLU A 516 24.81 -1.93 -10.65
CA GLU A 516 23.39 -1.65 -10.47
C GLU A 516 22.63 -1.53 -11.81
N ALA A 517 23.34 -1.34 -12.93
CA ALA A 517 22.83 -1.37 -14.31
C ALA A 517 21.61 -0.49 -14.64
N ARG A 518 21.35 0.56 -13.84
CA ARG A 518 20.19 1.46 -14.03
C ARG A 518 20.53 2.66 -14.92
N ILE A 519 19.86 2.77 -16.07
CA ILE A 519 19.92 3.93 -17.00
C ILE A 519 18.68 4.80 -16.78
N THR A 520 18.69 5.61 -15.72
CA THR A 520 17.54 6.45 -15.33
C THR A 520 17.54 7.82 -16.00
N GLY A 521 18.70 8.29 -16.48
CA GLY A 521 18.89 9.67 -16.94
C GLY A 521 19.03 10.67 -15.80
N TYR A 522 19.11 10.19 -14.56
CA TYR A 522 19.33 10.98 -13.35
C TYR A 522 20.65 10.58 -12.68
N PHE A 523 21.49 11.56 -12.39
CA PHE A 523 22.77 11.36 -11.72
C PHE A 523 22.52 11.37 -10.21
N GLY A 524 22.18 10.20 -9.66
CA GLY A 524 22.01 9.99 -8.22
C GLY A 524 23.23 9.37 -7.54
N ASN A 525 23.05 8.90 -6.31
CA ASN A 525 24.14 8.34 -5.52
C ASN A 525 24.76 7.08 -6.15
N LEU A 526 23.94 6.24 -6.83
CA LEU A 526 24.42 5.05 -7.55
C LEU A 526 25.34 5.42 -8.73
N THR A 527 24.93 6.40 -9.55
CA THR A 527 25.76 6.93 -10.63
C THR A 527 27.05 7.55 -10.09
N LYS A 528 26.99 8.29 -8.98
CA LYS A 528 28.18 8.84 -8.31
C LYS A 528 29.15 7.74 -7.89
N ASN A 529 28.66 6.69 -7.23
CA ASN A 529 29.48 5.57 -6.79
C ASN A 529 30.10 4.83 -7.97
N ALA A 530 29.37 4.66 -9.06
CA ALA A 530 29.91 4.11 -10.31
C ALA A 530 31.01 4.98 -10.93
N VAL A 531 30.86 6.31 -10.89
CA VAL A 531 31.92 7.24 -11.32
C VAL A 531 33.13 7.16 -10.39
N ILE A 532 32.96 7.00 -9.07
CA ILE A 532 34.07 6.79 -8.14
C ILE A 532 34.81 5.50 -8.49
N ARG A 533 34.10 4.39 -8.72
CA ARG A 533 34.68 3.11 -9.15
C ARG A 533 35.43 3.24 -10.48
N PHE A 534 34.88 3.99 -11.44
CA PHE A 534 35.56 4.32 -12.70
C PHE A 534 36.85 5.11 -12.47
N GLN A 535 36.80 6.19 -11.66
CA GLN A 535 37.95 7.02 -11.34
C GLN A 535 39.03 6.23 -10.58
N GLN A 536 38.63 5.29 -9.72
CA GLN A 536 39.52 4.34 -9.07
C GLN A 536 40.20 3.42 -10.09
N LYS A 537 39.41 2.80 -10.99
CA LYS A 537 39.88 1.86 -12.01
C LYS A 537 40.92 2.47 -12.95
N TYR A 538 40.78 3.75 -13.33
CA TYR A 538 41.71 4.45 -14.24
C TYR A 538 42.62 5.47 -13.55
N ALA A 539 42.78 5.38 -12.22
CA ALA A 539 43.68 6.23 -11.43
C ALA A 539 43.48 7.76 -11.62
N ILE A 540 42.23 8.20 -11.83
CA ILE A 540 41.88 9.62 -12.00
C ILE A 540 41.75 10.27 -10.61
N SER A 541 42.39 11.43 -10.40
CA SER A 541 42.34 12.18 -9.13
C SER A 541 41.81 13.62 -9.33
N PRO A 542 40.89 14.12 -8.47
CA PRO A 542 40.35 13.47 -7.25
C PRO A 542 39.19 12.47 -7.52
N ARG A 543 39.05 11.45 -6.66
CA ARG A 543 38.06 10.35 -6.77
C ARG A 543 36.77 10.66 -6.02
N ILE A 544 36.08 11.72 -6.42
CA ILE A 544 34.93 12.26 -5.68
C ILE A 544 33.58 11.97 -6.38
N GLY A 545 33.59 11.22 -7.48
CA GLY A 545 32.36 10.88 -8.21
C GLY A 545 31.81 12.01 -9.07
N TYR A 546 32.65 13.03 -9.33
CA TYR A 546 32.35 14.17 -10.19
C TYR A 546 32.96 13.95 -11.59
N VAL A 547 32.15 14.15 -12.64
CA VAL A 547 32.58 13.98 -14.04
C VAL A 547 33.03 15.32 -14.61
N GLY A 548 34.19 15.78 -14.13
CA GLY A 548 34.90 16.95 -14.66
C GLY A 548 35.76 16.62 -15.89
N ALA A 549 36.50 17.62 -16.38
CA ALA A 549 37.28 17.52 -17.62
C ALA A 549 38.21 16.30 -17.70
N LYS A 550 38.90 15.93 -16.60
CA LYS A 550 39.78 14.75 -16.55
C LYS A 550 39.02 13.43 -16.73
N THR A 551 37.86 13.29 -16.08
CA THR A 551 36.99 12.11 -16.20
C THR A 551 36.44 12.01 -17.61
N ARG A 552 35.98 13.13 -18.20
CA ARG A 552 35.48 13.15 -19.59
C ARG A 552 36.54 12.84 -20.62
N ALA A 553 37.76 13.36 -20.44
CA ALA A 553 38.87 13.06 -21.32
C ALA A 553 39.16 11.55 -21.36
N LYS A 554 39.19 10.89 -20.20
CA LYS A 554 39.38 9.44 -20.13
C LYS A 554 38.21 8.66 -20.72
N ILE A 555 36.96 9.10 -20.53
CA ILE A 555 35.79 8.47 -21.15
C ILE A 555 35.84 8.58 -22.68
N LYS A 556 36.34 9.70 -23.23
CA LYS A 556 36.47 9.90 -24.69
C LYS A 556 37.61 9.08 -25.32
N GLU A 557 38.62 8.71 -24.53
CA GLU A 557 39.75 7.89 -24.96
C GLU A 557 39.39 6.40 -25.10
N LEU A 558 38.36 5.94 -24.39
CA LEU A 558 37.87 4.56 -24.34
C LEU A 558 36.68 4.36 -25.26
#